data_AF-A0A813HPK2-F1
#
_entry.id   AF-A0A813HPK2-F1
#
_cell.length_a   1.000
_cell.length_b   1.000
_cell.length_c   1.000
_cell.angle_alpha   90.00
_cell.angle_beta   90.00
_cell.angle_gamma   90.00
#
_symmetry.space_group_name_H-M   'P 1'
#
loop_
_entity.id
_entity.type
_entity.pdbx_description
1 polymer ?
#
loop_
_entity_poly.entity_id
_entity_poly.type
_entity_poly.pdbx_seq_one_letter_code
_entity_poly.pdbx_strand_id
1 'polypeptide(L)'
;MASGVFALTLFLLCDLALGEAGHEGHCPWTNHWEWSGMFQAQEGDWLSWNVEKGENGEYAEDSMKMIVLAGDHLEDLEDMAENLFHGNLTTASSGAVLLPGAAYLLSFSKDLWLSQFKIQAPVGGKLAFFTEHLPQEFENKLHYLKEADGHDVEPMEEESSMECAEKVVDSADAGIERVQEKRWAEVIGASFLTIIPSIFGIAVLAFSFSKQLSSWGKQVLLFANSGACGVVFAAAIFLLMPESMELVSAGKEEGEAAGVWGAAVIGGWFLGVLIDHSCSIVTWMWAQKSAADVPQDECECNGKEVAEARDPEIAVNPSSPQEPKITLIEGRAQMSIAGPVIFGDMFHNLADGFVLGAAFKSCDPSFAMKITLVTMAHEVPQELADFMILVHHAGMNWKLAALVNFLSGMLGCA
;
A
#
# COMPACT_ATOMS: atom_id res chain seq x y z
N MET A 1 24.18 -16.81 10.18
CA MET A 1 23.27 -16.50 11.31
C MET A 1 22.56 -15.14 11.12
N ALA A 2 22.15 -14.80 9.90
CA ALA A 2 21.54 -13.50 9.58
C ALA A 2 20.21 -13.63 8.81
N SER A 3 19.58 -14.81 8.89
CA SER A 3 18.24 -15.10 8.36
C SER A 3 17.15 -15.02 9.45
N GLY A 4 17.53 -14.84 10.72
CA GLY A 4 16.59 -14.83 11.86
C GLY A 4 16.11 -13.45 12.30
N VAL A 5 16.76 -12.36 11.89
CA VAL A 5 16.40 -11.00 12.33
C VAL A 5 15.29 -10.41 11.44
N PHE A 6 15.28 -10.72 10.15
CA PHE A 6 14.22 -10.29 9.21
C PHE A 6 12.89 -11.02 9.41
N ALA A 7 12.92 -12.30 9.82
CA ALA A 7 11.71 -13.04 10.17
C ALA A 7 11.05 -12.48 11.45
N LEU A 8 11.84 -11.92 12.37
CA LEU A 8 11.31 -11.32 13.60
C LEU A 8 10.59 -9.99 13.35
N THR A 9 11.06 -9.16 12.41
CA THR A 9 10.41 -7.88 12.09
C THR A 9 9.07 -8.08 11.38
N LEU A 10 8.95 -9.12 10.56
CA LEU A 10 7.69 -9.49 9.90
C LEU A 10 6.70 -10.19 10.86
N PHE A 11 7.19 -10.97 11.83
CA PHE A 11 6.35 -11.59 12.87
C PHE A 11 5.85 -10.59 13.93
N LEU A 12 6.67 -9.63 14.33
CA LEU A 12 6.27 -8.57 15.30
C LEU A 12 5.22 -7.61 14.73
N LEU A 13 5.15 -7.45 13.40
CA LEU A 13 4.07 -6.70 12.73
C LEU A 13 2.72 -7.43 12.76
N CYS A 14 2.73 -8.75 12.95
CA CYS A 14 1.52 -9.58 13.05
C CYS A 14 0.93 -9.58 14.47
N ASP A 15 1.79 -9.51 15.51
CA ASP A 15 1.35 -9.52 16.92
C ASP A 15 0.78 -8.19 17.43
N LEU A 16 1.04 -7.05 16.76
CA LEU A 16 0.43 -5.76 17.11
C LEU A 16 -1.04 -5.65 16.68
N ALA A 17 -1.59 -6.69 16.04
CA ALA A 17 -2.93 -6.71 15.44
C ALA A 17 -4.09 -7.08 16.40
N LEU A 18 -3.83 -7.32 17.69
CA LEU A 18 -4.87 -7.71 18.66
C LEU A 18 -4.86 -6.81 19.90
N GLY A 19 -5.75 -5.82 19.95
CA GLY A 19 -6.00 -4.99 21.13
C GLY A 19 -7.17 -4.03 20.90
N GLU A 20 -8.27 -4.26 21.62
CA GLU A 20 -9.58 -3.63 21.48
C GLU A 20 -9.69 -2.15 21.94
N ALA A 21 -10.77 -1.53 21.43
CA ALA A 21 -11.76 -0.65 22.09
C ALA A 21 -11.68 0.88 21.92
N GLY A 22 -12.80 1.45 21.44
CA GLY A 22 -13.23 2.84 21.66
C GLY A 22 -14.25 3.38 20.64
N HIS A 23 -15.53 3.47 21.05
CA HIS A 23 -16.74 3.91 20.30
C HIS A 23 -16.71 5.29 19.60
N GLU A 24 -17.35 5.40 18.41
CA GLU A 24 -18.59 6.17 18.11
C GLU A 24 -18.71 6.47 16.58
N GLY A 25 -19.83 6.04 15.95
CA GLY A 25 -20.23 6.44 14.58
C GLY A 25 -20.32 5.26 13.60
N HIS A 26 -21.49 4.64 13.50
CA HIS A 26 -21.74 3.34 12.86
C HIS A 26 -21.33 3.27 11.37
N CYS A 27 -20.39 2.36 11.10
CA CYS A 27 -20.12 1.66 9.85
C CYS A 27 -20.01 0.17 10.23
N PRO A 28 -20.46 -0.79 9.39
CA PRO A 28 -20.71 -2.18 9.73
C PRO A 28 -19.42 -3.02 9.89
N TRP A 29 -18.28 -2.39 10.19
CA TRP A 29 -17.15 -3.07 10.82
C TRP A 29 -17.35 -3.26 12.33
N THR A 30 -18.46 -2.74 12.89
CA THR A 30 -18.93 -3.08 14.24
C THR A 30 -19.87 -4.28 14.28
N ASN A 31 -20.37 -4.74 13.14
CA ASN A 31 -21.28 -5.88 13.08
C ASN A 31 -20.47 -7.15 12.78
N HIS A 32 -20.89 -8.29 13.35
CA HIS A 32 -20.13 -9.54 13.27
C HIS A 32 -20.30 -10.32 11.95
N TRP A 33 -21.01 -9.75 10.98
CA TRP A 33 -21.37 -10.36 9.69
C TRP A 33 -20.97 -9.45 8.52
N GLU A 34 -20.62 -10.04 7.37
CA GLU A 34 -20.11 -9.29 6.21
C GLU A 34 -21.22 -8.80 5.27
N TRP A 35 -22.37 -9.47 5.26
CA TRP A 35 -23.49 -9.12 4.39
C TRP A 35 -24.83 -9.31 5.09
N SER A 36 -25.79 -8.48 4.70
CA SER A 36 -27.18 -8.62 5.09
C SER A 36 -28.10 -8.20 3.96
N GLY A 37 -29.19 -8.94 3.79
CA GLY A 37 -30.13 -8.73 2.69
C GLY A 37 -31.55 -9.07 3.07
N MET A 38 -32.50 -8.27 2.59
CA MET A 38 -33.93 -8.42 2.82
C MET A 38 -34.66 -8.81 1.55
N PHE A 39 -35.53 -9.81 1.62
CA PHE A 39 -36.20 -10.42 0.49
C PHE A 39 -37.72 -10.46 0.71
N GLN A 40 -38.47 -10.22 -0.36
CA GLN A 40 -39.92 -10.42 -0.34
C GLN A 40 -40.21 -11.92 -0.34
N ALA A 41 -40.84 -12.43 0.70
CA ALA A 41 -41.28 -13.82 0.70
C ALA A 41 -42.69 -13.92 0.09
N GLN A 42 -42.87 -14.81 -0.89
CA GLN A 42 -44.20 -15.15 -1.41
C GLN A 42 -44.93 -16.08 -0.42
N GLU A 43 -46.25 -15.93 -0.30
CA GLU A 43 -47.05 -16.57 0.74
C GLU A 43 -47.05 -18.12 0.59
N GLY A 44 -46.38 -18.80 1.52
CA GLY A 44 -46.41 -20.26 1.65
C GLY A 44 -45.38 -21.03 0.81
N ASP A 45 -44.48 -20.35 0.11
CA ASP A 45 -43.44 -20.97 -0.71
C ASP A 45 -42.10 -21.17 0.04
N TRP A 46 -41.30 -22.08 -0.49
CA TRP A 46 -39.97 -22.39 0.03
C TRP A 46 -38.91 -21.61 -0.74
N LEU A 47 -37.98 -21.00 -0.01
CA LEU A 47 -36.75 -20.48 -0.61
C LEU A 47 -35.63 -21.51 -0.46
N SER A 48 -34.75 -21.54 -1.43
CA SER A 48 -33.59 -22.43 -1.46
C SER A 48 -32.32 -21.61 -1.39
N TRP A 49 -31.61 -21.69 -0.27
CA TRP A 49 -30.27 -21.15 -0.12
C TRP A 49 -29.26 -22.15 -0.65
N ASN A 50 -28.49 -21.74 -1.65
CA ASN A 50 -27.57 -22.59 -2.39
C ASN A 50 -26.14 -22.15 -2.13
N VAL A 51 -25.26 -23.12 -1.92
CA VAL A 51 -23.82 -22.92 -1.72
C VAL A 51 -23.13 -23.86 -2.70
N GLU A 52 -22.47 -23.32 -3.71
CA GLU A 52 -21.79 -24.09 -4.76
C GLU A 52 -20.28 -24.13 -4.51
N LYS A 53 -19.63 -25.21 -4.95
CA LYS A 53 -18.17 -25.27 -5.00
C LYS A 53 -17.62 -24.38 -6.10
N GLY A 54 -16.45 -23.78 -5.84
CA GLY A 54 -15.67 -23.07 -6.84
C GLY A 54 -15.13 -23.98 -7.94
N GLU A 55 -14.51 -23.39 -8.95
CA GLU A 55 -13.93 -24.13 -10.09
C GLU A 55 -12.81 -25.12 -9.68
N ASN A 56 -12.19 -24.86 -8.52
CA ASN A 56 -11.19 -25.73 -7.89
C ASN A 56 -11.78 -27.03 -7.30
N GLY A 57 -13.11 -27.18 -7.25
CA GLY A 57 -13.78 -28.34 -6.67
C GLY A 57 -13.84 -28.34 -5.13
N GLU A 58 -13.63 -27.18 -4.51
CA GLU A 58 -13.73 -26.93 -3.07
C GLU A 58 -14.72 -25.78 -2.81
N TYR A 59 -15.28 -25.72 -1.61
CA TYR A 59 -16.05 -24.54 -1.18
C TYR A 59 -15.08 -23.43 -0.77
N ALA A 60 -15.52 -22.16 -0.83
CA ALA A 60 -14.72 -21.04 -0.34
C ALA A 60 -14.36 -21.22 1.16
N GLU A 61 -15.30 -21.76 1.94
CA GLU A 61 -15.13 -22.13 3.35
C GLU A 61 -15.85 -23.44 3.66
N ASP A 62 -15.54 -24.08 4.81
CA ASP A 62 -16.17 -25.35 5.22
C ASP A 62 -17.58 -25.17 5.87
N SER A 63 -17.87 -23.97 6.36
CA SER A 63 -19.12 -23.60 7.01
C SER A 63 -19.33 -22.09 7.02
N MET A 64 -20.57 -21.64 7.21
CA MET A 64 -20.90 -20.21 7.34
C MET A 64 -21.97 -20.00 8.42
N LYS A 65 -21.83 -19.00 9.27
CA LYS A 65 -22.94 -18.58 10.15
C LYS A 65 -23.97 -17.78 9.34
N MET A 66 -25.23 -18.08 9.58
CA MET A 66 -26.35 -17.38 8.96
C MET A 66 -27.48 -17.18 9.96
N ILE A 67 -28.00 -15.97 10.03
CA ILE A 67 -29.20 -15.65 10.82
C ILE A 67 -30.34 -15.41 9.85
N VAL A 68 -31.50 -15.99 10.16
CA VAL A 68 -32.72 -15.79 9.39
C VAL A 68 -33.73 -15.10 10.29
N LEU A 69 -34.17 -13.90 9.93
CA LEU A 69 -35.15 -13.10 10.67
C LEU A 69 -36.33 -12.73 9.77
N ALA A 70 -37.47 -12.42 10.40
CA ALA A 70 -38.64 -11.88 9.72
C ALA A 70 -38.91 -10.48 10.26
N GLY A 71 -39.12 -9.50 9.38
CA GLY A 71 -39.34 -8.10 9.74
C GLY A 71 -39.58 -7.25 8.51
N ASP A 72 -39.71 -5.94 8.71
CA ASP A 72 -40.09 -4.99 7.63
C ASP A 72 -38.91 -4.16 7.10
N HIS A 73 -37.91 -3.88 7.95
CA HIS A 73 -36.71 -3.10 7.66
C HIS A 73 -35.46 -3.78 8.22
N LEU A 74 -34.33 -3.65 7.54
CA LEU A 74 -33.07 -4.29 7.92
C LEU A 74 -32.49 -3.70 9.21
N GLU A 75 -32.49 -2.37 9.34
CA GLU A 75 -32.02 -1.62 10.52
C GLU A 75 -32.71 -2.06 11.82
N ASP A 76 -34.04 -2.30 11.79
CA ASP A 76 -34.82 -2.71 12.96
C ASP A 76 -34.43 -4.11 13.49
N LEU A 77 -33.73 -4.90 12.68
CA LEU A 77 -33.37 -6.30 12.97
C LEU A 77 -31.93 -6.48 13.43
N GLU A 78 -31.06 -5.47 13.30
CA GLU A 78 -29.63 -5.56 13.59
C GLU A 78 -29.35 -5.92 15.05
N ASP A 79 -29.98 -5.24 16.01
CA ASP A 79 -29.83 -5.52 17.44
C ASP A 79 -30.20 -6.98 17.78
N MET A 80 -31.23 -7.51 17.11
CA MET A 80 -31.65 -8.90 17.29
C MET A 80 -30.67 -9.87 16.65
N ALA A 81 -30.16 -9.54 15.46
CA ALA A 81 -29.16 -10.32 14.75
C ALA A 81 -27.85 -10.40 15.55
N GLU A 82 -27.37 -9.30 16.13
CA GLU A 82 -26.15 -9.27 16.95
C GLU A 82 -26.24 -10.21 18.17
N ASN A 83 -27.33 -10.12 18.91
CA ASN A 83 -27.57 -11.00 20.06
C ASN A 83 -27.61 -12.49 19.65
N LEU A 84 -28.17 -12.79 18.48
CA LEU A 84 -28.23 -14.16 17.97
C LEU A 84 -26.90 -14.64 17.40
N PHE A 85 -26.08 -13.73 16.84
CA PHE A 85 -24.78 -14.05 16.26
C PHE A 85 -23.77 -14.54 17.32
N HIS A 86 -23.83 -13.98 18.53
CA HIS A 86 -23.03 -14.44 19.68
C HIS A 86 -23.70 -15.54 20.50
N GLY A 87 -24.96 -15.85 20.18
CA GLY A 87 -25.76 -16.83 20.87
C GLY A 87 -25.41 -18.28 20.50
N ASN A 88 -26.31 -19.19 20.88
CA ASN A 88 -26.19 -20.59 20.48
C ASN A 88 -26.62 -20.76 19.02
N LEU A 89 -25.68 -21.23 18.18
CA LEU A 89 -25.91 -21.55 16.78
C LEU A 89 -26.48 -22.97 16.64
N THR A 90 -27.54 -23.10 15.83
CA THR A 90 -28.05 -24.42 15.45
C THR A 90 -27.31 -24.93 14.22
N THR A 91 -26.57 -26.03 14.35
CA THR A 91 -25.88 -26.62 13.19
C THR A 91 -26.89 -27.19 12.20
N ALA A 92 -26.82 -26.75 10.95
CA ALA A 92 -27.65 -27.22 9.85
C ALA A 92 -26.77 -27.87 8.79
N SER A 93 -27.07 -29.11 8.41
CA SER A 93 -26.40 -29.79 7.29
C SER A 93 -27.18 -29.60 5.99
N SER A 94 -26.53 -29.83 4.85
CA SER A 94 -27.19 -29.79 3.54
C SER A 94 -28.50 -30.60 3.53
N GLY A 95 -29.57 -29.96 3.06
CA GLY A 95 -30.96 -30.45 3.03
C GLY A 95 -31.80 -30.02 4.24
N ALA A 96 -31.22 -29.37 5.25
CA ALA A 96 -31.93 -28.91 6.44
C ALA A 96 -32.93 -27.79 6.12
N VAL A 97 -33.94 -27.69 7.00
CA VAL A 97 -34.93 -26.61 6.96
C VAL A 97 -34.56 -25.55 8.00
N LEU A 98 -34.45 -24.31 7.54
CA LEU A 98 -34.16 -23.13 8.33
C LEU A 98 -35.46 -22.36 8.57
N LEU A 99 -35.66 -21.97 9.83
CA LEU A 99 -36.83 -21.24 10.28
C LEU A 99 -36.43 -19.81 10.66
N PRO A 100 -37.29 -18.82 10.38
CA PRO A 100 -37.05 -17.46 10.84
C PRO A 100 -37.02 -17.36 12.38
N GLY A 101 -36.21 -16.44 12.91
CA GLY A 101 -36.03 -16.21 14.34
C GLY A 101 -34.87 -16.98 14.99
N ALA A 102 -33.95 -17.53 14.19
CA ALA A 102 -32.85 -18.34 14.69
C ALA A 102 -31.53 -18.09 13.94
N ALA A 103 -30.41 -18.37 14.62
CA ALA A 103 -29.07 -18.38 14.04
C ALA A 103 -28.59 -19.81 13.80
N TYR A 104 -27.95 -20.00 12.66
CA TYR A 104 -27.52 -21.30 12.15
C TYR A 104 -26.04 -21.30 11.84
N LEU A 105 -25.38 -22.43 12.07
CA LEU A 105 -24.09 -22.73 11.47
C LEU A 105 -24.32 -23.70 10.33
N LEU A 106 -24.24 -23.21 9.10
CA LEU A 106 -24.41 -24.00 7.90
C LEU A 106 -23.14 -24.83 7.68
N SER A 107 -23.25 -26.14 7.76
CA SER A 107 -22.15 -27.07 7.51
C SER A 107 -22.28 -27.64 6.10
N PHE A 108 -21.29 -27.36 5.25
CA PHE A 108 -21.33 -27.73 3.85
C PHE A 108 -20.89 -29.19 3.64
N SER A 109 -21.58 -29.88 2.73
CA SER A 109 -21.29 -31.28 2.44
C SER A 109 -20.14 -31.38 1.45
N LYS A 110 -18.97 -31.82 1.92
CA LYS A 110 -17.77 -31.98 1.09
C LYS A 110 -17.94 -33.00 -0.05
N ASP A 111 -18.88 -33.94 0.11
CA ASP A 111 -19.19 -34.99 -0.86
C ASP A 111 -20.08 -34.50 -2.01
N LEU A 112 -20.76 -33.36 -1.84
CA LEU A 112 -21.65 -32.78 -2.84
C LEU A 112 -21.00 -31.56 -3.48
N TRP A 113 -21.30 -31.33 -4.76
CA TRP A 113 -20.90 -30.11 -5.47
C TRP A 113 -21.76 -28.89 -5.10
N LEU A 114 -22.90 -29.14 -4.47
CA LEU A 114 -23.88 -28.17 -4.04
C LEU A 114 -24.39 -28.54 -2.64
N SER A 115 -24.33 -27.59 -1.71
CA SER A 115 -25.01 -27.67 -0.42
C SER A 115 -26.25 -26.77 -0.47
N GLN A 116 -27.41 -27.32 -0.13
CA GLN A 116 -28.69 -26.61 -0.26
C GLN A 116 -29.42 -26.58 1.08
N PHE A 117 -30.00 -25.44 1.44
CA PHE A 117 -30.78 -25.27 2.67
C PHE A 117 -32.15 -24.69 2.32
N LYS A 118 -33.20 -25.25 2.92
CA LYS A 118 -34.58 -24.82 2.64
C LYS A 118 -35.02 -23.82 3.69
N ILE A 119 -35.56 -22.69 3.29
CA ILE A 119 -36.05 -21.65 4.21
C ILE A 119 -37.57 -21.59 4.11
N GLN A 120 -38.23 -21.64 5.27
CA GLN A 120 -39.68 -21.49 5.32
C GLN A 120 -40.06 -20.01 5.41
N ALA A 121 -40.74 -19.52 4.38
CA ALA A 121 -41.27 -18.16 4.38
C ALA A 121 -42.42 -17.97 5.39
N PRO A 122 -42.44 -16.87 6.17
CA PRO A 122 -43.61 -16.47 6.95
C PRO A 122 -44.72 -15.99 6.01
N VAL A 123 -45.97 -16.15 6.42
CA VAL A 123 -47.16 -15.77 5.63
C VAL A 123 -47.17 -14.26 5.41
N GLY A 124 -46.88 -13.81 4.19
CA GLY A 124 -47.04 -12.42 3.75
C GLY A 124 -46.02 -11.41 4.30
N GLY A 125 -44.84 -11.86 4.76
CA GLY A 125 -43.79 -11.00 5.35
C GLY A 125 -42.51 -10.92 4.51
N LYS A 126 -41.58 -10.05 4.90
CA LYS A 126 -40.21 -10.05 4.36
C LYS A 126 -39.30 -10.89 5.25
N LEU A 127 -38.24 -11.42 4.65
CA LEU A 127 -37.19 -12.17 5.30
C LEU A 127 -35.88 -11.40 5.23
N ALA A 128 -35.16 -11.31 6.35
CA ALA A 128 -33.81 -10.80 6.40
C ALA A 128 -32.82 -11.93 6.66
N PHE A 129 -31.69 -11.88 5.97
CA PHE A 129 -30.56 -12.76 6.17
C PHE A 129 -29.35 -11.94 6.61
N PHE A 130 -28.61 -12.45 7.57
CA PHE A 130 -27.33 -11.89 8.01
C PHE A 130 -26.29 -13.00 7.93
N THR A 131 -25.25 -12.83 7.11
CA THR A 131 -24.29 -13.89 6.79
C THR A 131 -22.86 -13.48 7.15
N GLU A 132 -22.12 -14.43 7.74
CA GLU A 132 -20.72 -14.24 8.11
C GLU A 132 -19.86 -13.83 6.91
N HIS A 133 -20.19 -14.32 5.71
CA HIS A 133 -19.51 -14.02 4.46
C HIS A 133 -20.49 -13.49 3.39
N LEU A 134 -19.96 -12.90 2.32
CA LEU A 134 -20.77 -12.50 1.17
C LEU A 134 -21.34 -13.75 0.47
N PRO A 135 -22.67 -13.85 0.27
CA PRO A 135 -23.28 -14.99 -0.40
C PRO A 135 -22.72 -15.27 -1.80
N GLN A 136 -22.29 -14.22 -2.50
CA GLN A 136 -21.71 -14.25 -3.84
C GLN A 136 -20.40 -15.05 -3.90
N GLU A 137 -19.66 -15.19 -2.78
CA GLU A 137 -18.44 -16.03 -2.73
C GLU A 137 -18.73 -17.52 -2.94
N PHE A 138 -19.98 -17.91 -2.73
CA PHE A 138 -20.45 -19.29 -2.88
C PHE A 138 -21.27 -19.49 -4.16
N GLU A 139 -21.24 -18.51 -5.07
CA GLU A 139 -21.86 -18.58 -6.38
C GLU A 139 -20.83 -18.90 -7.47
N ASN A 140 -21.18 -19.81 -8.37
CA ASN A 140 -20.40 -20.07 -9.58
C ASN A 140 -21.32 -20.09 -10.80
N LYS A 141 -22.29 -21.02 -10.81
CA LYS A 141 -23.30 -21.16 -11.88
C LYS A 141 -24.73 -21.12 -11.37
N LEU A 142 -24.91 -21.27 -10.07
CA LEU A 142 -26.21 -21.25 -9.41
C LEU A 142 -26.29 -20.06 -8.44
N HIS A 143 -27.35 -19.26 -8.55
CA HIS A 143 -27.64 -18.16 -7.63
C HIS A 143 -27.83 -18.66 -6.19
N TYR A 144 -27.33 -17.90 -5.21
CA TYR A 144 -27.34 -18.24 -3.79
C TYR A 144 -28.75 -18.33 -3.24
N LEU A 145 -29.74 -17.64 -3.83
CA LEU A 145 -31.13 -17.71 -3.40
C LEU A 145 -32.12 -17.96 -4.56
N LYS A 146 -32.91 -19.03 -4.45
CA LYS A 146 -33.92 -19.37 -5.46
C LYS A 146 -35.30 -19.61 -4.87
N GLU A 147 -36.34 -19.30 -5.64
CA GLU A 147 -37.71 -19.72 -5.32
C GLU A 147 -37.93 -21.21 -5.62
N ALA A 148 -39.06 -21.76 -5.16
CA ALA A 148 -39.43 -23.15 -5.38
C ALA A 148 -39.60 -23.52 -6.86
N ASP A 149 -39.88 -22.56 -7.74
CA ASP A 149 -40.00 -22.75 -9.18
C ASP A 149 -38.64 -22.64 -9.93
N GLY A 150 -37.58 -22.30 -9.20
CA GLY A 150 -36.21 -22.23 -9.69
C GLY A 150 -35.80 -20.86 -10.23
N HIS A 151 -36.61 -19.81 -10.11
CA HIS A 151 -36.18 -18.44 -10.41
C HIS A 151 -35.20 -17.90 -9.35
N ASP A 152 -34.30 -17.02 -9.79
CA ASP A 152 -33.37 -16.32 -8.91
C ASP A 152 -34.09 -15.20 -8.16
N VAL A 153 -33.76 -15.04 -6.87
CA VAL A 153 -34.34 -14.00 -6.02
C VAL A 153 -33.22 -13.09 -5.56
N GLU A 154 -33.37 -11.81 -5.84
CA GLU A 154 -32.45 -10.76 -5.40
C GLU A 154 -33.02 -10.00 -4.21
N PRO A 155 -32.15 -9.42 -3.35
CA PRO A 155 -32.58 -8.64 -2.21
C PRO A 155 -33.30 -7.37 -2.67
N MET A 156 -34.34 -6.99 -1.94
CA MET A 156 -35.01 -5.70 -2.06
C MET A 156 -34.18 -4.57 -1.46
N GLU A 157 -33.49 -4.89 -0.36
CA GLU A 157 -32.62 -4.01 0.40
C GLU A 157 -31.42 -4.89 0.79
N GLU A 158 -30.20 -4.43 0.52
CA GLU A 158 -28.99 -5.08 1.00
C GLU A 158 -28.05 -4.06 1.62
N GLU A 159 -27.25 -4.54 2.56
CA GLU A 159 -26.15 -3.83 3.17
C GLU A 159 -24.97 -4.79 3.26
N SER A 160 -23.85 -4.37 2.70
CA SER A 160 -22.61 -5.14 2.70
C SER A 160 -21.48 -4.29 3.27
N SER A 161 -20.44 -4.97 3.76
CA SER A 161 -19.18 -4.33 4.14
C SER A 161 -18.54 -3.52 3.00
N MET A 162 -18.95 -3.76 1.74
CA MET A 162 -18.52 -3.01 0.55
C MET A 162 -19.29 -1.69 0.33
N GLU A 163 -20.59 -1.62 0.67
CA GLU A 163 -21.44 -0.44 0.39
C GLU A 163 -21.14 0.79 1.28
N CYS A 164 -20.42 0.62 2.40
CA CYS A 164 -19.96 1.76 3.19
C CYS A 164 -18.91 2.62 2.47
N ALA A 165 -18.34 2.14 1.38
CA ALA A 165 -17.55 2.98 0.48
C ALA A 165 -18.40 4.02 -0.28
N GLU A 166 -19.71 3.77 -0.45
CA GLU A 166 -20.58 4.52 -1.38
C GLU A 166 -21.71 5.30 -0.68
N LYS A 167 -22.41 4.75 0.32
CA LYS A 167 -23.56 5.44 0.98
C LYS A 167 -23.18 6.62 1.89
N VAL A 168 -21.90 6.79 2.23
CA VAL A 168 -21.38 8.00 2.92
C VAL A 168 -21.38 9.22 1.99
N VAL A 169 -21.58 9.05 0.67
CA VAL A 169 -21.51 10.14 -0.32
C VAL A 169 -22.78 11.01 -0.34
N ASP A 170 -23.98 10.45 -0.13
CA ASP A 170 -25.23 11.15 -0.48
C ASP A 170 -25.94 11.88 0.69
N SER A 171 -25.83 11.41 1.93
CA SER A 171 -26.49 12.04 3.10
C SER A 171 -25.64 13.14 3.76
N ALA A 172 -24.46 13.36 3.21
CA ALA A 172 -23.34 13.96 3.90
C ALA A 172 -23.09 15.42 3.48
N ASP A 173 -23.95 16.01 2.65
CA ASP A 173 -23.80 17.37 2.10
C ASP A 173 -23.86 18.51 3.16
N ALA A 174 -24.42 18.25 4.35
CA ALA A 174 -24.46 19.24 5.44
C ALA A 174 -23.49 18.96 6.61
N GLY A 175 -22.93 17.74 6.67
CA GLY A 175 -22.05 17.27 7.74
C GLY A 175 -20.58 17.15 7.33
N ILE A 176 -20.30 16.93 6.04
CA ILE A 176 -18.97 16.73 5.47
C ILE A 176 -18.05 17.92 5.69
N GLU A 177 -18.56 19.16 5.58
CA GLU A 177 -17.73 20.35 5.74
C GLU A 177 -17.02 20.40 7.10
N ARG A 178 -17.58 19.80 8.17
CA ARG A 178 -16.99 19.82 9.51
C ARG A 178 -16.14 18.60 9.90
N VAL A 179 -16.25 17.47 9.20
CA VAL A 179 -15.47 16.25 9.48
C VAL A 179 -14.25 16.14 8.57
N GLN A 180 -14.38 16.54 7.30
CA GLN A 180 -13.25 16.65 6.37
C GLN A 180 -12.22 17.70 6.84
N GLU A 181 -12.69 18.73 7.55
CA GLU A 181 -11.85 19.72 8.24
C GLU A 181 -11.08 19.18 9.46
N LYS A 182 -11.36 17.96 9.94
CA LYS A 182 -10.76 17.42 11.17
C LYS A 182 -9.65 16.39 10.98
N ARG A 183 -9.55 15.71 9.83
CA ARG A 183 -8.55 14.64 9.62
C ARG A 183 -7.34 15.03 8.76
N TRP A 184 -7.38 16.16 8.05
CA TRP A 184 -6.19 16.63 7.30
C TRP A 184 -4.98 16.85 8.21
N ALA A 185 -5.21 17.26 9.46
CA ALA A 185 -4.15 17.37 10.46
C ALA A 185 -3.56 16.01 10.86
N GLU A 186 -4.36 14.93 10.86
CA GLU A 186 -3.90 13.56 11.11
C GLU A 186 -3.08 13.03 9.92
N VAL A 187 -3.53 13.28 8.68
CA VAL A 187 -2.80 12.89 7.46
C VAL A 187 -1.46 13.61 7.37
N ILE A 188 -1.46 14.93 7.55
CA ILE A 188 -0.23 15.73 7.57
C ILE A 188 0.65 15.31 8.76
N GLY A 189 0.05 15.02 9.92
CA GLY A 189 0.77 14.50 11.07
C GLY A 189 1.45 13.16 10.80
N ALA A 190 0.73 12.20 10.22
CA ALA A 190 1.25 10.89 9.86
C ALA A 190 2.32 10.97 8.77
N SER A 191 2.11 11.79 7.75
CA SER A 191 3.10 12.05 6.69
C SER A 191 4.34 12.77 7.24
N PHE A 192 4.19 13.58 8.29
CA PHE A 192 5.34 14.16 8.99
C PHE A 192 6.07 13.12 9.83
N LEU A 193 5.35 12.18 10.45
CA LEU A 193 5.94 11.07 11.22
C LEU A 193 6.82 10.18 10.33
N THR A 194 6.47 9.97 9.06
CA THR A 194 7.28 9.17 8.12
C THR A 194 8.60 9.83 7.74
N ILE A 195 8.72 11.16 7.88
CA ILE A 195 9.96 11.94 7.63
C ILE A 195 10.85 12.05 8.89
N ILE A 196 10.33 11.71 10.08
CA ILE A 196 11.13 11.64 11.32
C ILE A 196 12.29 10.63 11.22
N PRO A 197 12.11 9.43 10.64
CA PRO A 197 13.19 8.57 10.16
C PRO A 197 14.37 9.26 9.49
N SER A 198 14.13 10.21 8.59
CA SER A 198 15.17 10.97 7.88
C SER A 198 16.00 11.79 8.87
N ILE A 199 15.35 12.39 9.88
CA ILE A 199 16.00 13.11 10.99
C ILE A 199 16.75 12.16 11.94
N PHE A 200 16.20 10.98 12.23
CA PHE A 200 16.83 9.96 13.08
C PHE A 200 18.03 9.30 12.38
N GLY A 201 17.95 9.07 11.07
CA GLY A 201 19.05 8.62 10.23
C GLY A 201 20.22 9.60 10.27
N ILE A 202 19.94 10.91 10.18
CA ILE A 202 20.94 11.97 10.37
C ILE A 202 21.56 11.93 11.78
N ALA A 203 20.77 11.68 12.83
CA ALA A 203 21.26 11.57 14.21
C ALA A 203 22.12 10.32 14.44
N VAL A 204 21.69 9.17 13.91
CA VAL A 204 22.45 7.91 13.92
C VAL A 204 23.74 8.07 13.14
N LEU A 205 23.74 8.76 12.00
CA LEU A 205 24.94 9.03 11.21
C LEU A 205 25.88 10.04 11.88
N ALA A 206 25.36 11.10 12.48
CA ALA A 206 26.14 12.04 13.30
C ALA A 206 26.85 11.30 14.46
N PHE A 207 26.21 10.27 15.01
CA PHE A 207 26.79 9.36 16.00
C PHE A 207 27.76 8.33 15.37
N SER A 208 27.50 7.89 14.13
CA SER A 208 28.31 6.92 13.36
C SER A 208 29.62 7.49 12.82
N PHE A 209 29.74 8.82 12.74
CA PHE A 209 31.02 9.52 12.56
C PHE A 209 31.90 9.50 13.83
N SER A 210 31.43 8.92 14.95
CA SER A 210 32.32 8.41 15.98
C SER A 210 33.14 7.25 15.39
N LYS A 211 34.45 7.21 15.67
CA LYS A 211 35.46 6.36 14.97
C LYS A 211 35.12 4.86 14.83
N GLN A 212 34.16 4.34 15.60
CA GLN A 212 33.84 2.92 15.73
C GLN A 212 32.99 2.34 14.58
N LEU A 213 32.12 3.14 13.92
CA LEU A 213 31.19 2.61 12.89
C LEU A 213 31.71 2.74 11.45
N SER A 214 32.80 3.49 11.23
CA SER A 214 33.41 3.66 9.91
C SER A 214 33.86 2.35 9.23
N SER A 215 34.12 1.28 10.01
CA SER A 215 34.47 -0.04 9.46
C SER A 215 33.27 -0.87 8.99
N TRP A 216 32.08 -0.60 9.52
CA TRP A 216 30.82 -1.28 9.16
C TRP A 216 30.02 -0.52 8.10
N GLY A 217 30.29 0.78 7.93
CA GLY A 217 29.50 1.68 7.08
C GLY A 217 29.28 1.19 5.66
N LYS A 218 30.28 0.59 5.00
CA LYS A 218 30.12 0.07 3.63
C LYS A 218 29.18 -1.14 3.53
N GLN A 219 29.22 -2.04 4.50
CA GLN A 219 28.35 -3.22 4.50
C GLN A 219 26.93 -2.82 4.85
N VAL A 220 26.75 -2.02 5.91
CA VAL A 220 25.45 -1.48 6.30
C VAL A 220 24.80 -0.70 5.16
N LEU A 221 25.58 0.10 4.42
CA LEU A 221 25.13 0.84 3.25
C LEU A 221 24.64 -0.07 2.12
N LEU A 222 25.41 -1.11 1.78
CA LEU A 222 25.01 -2.07 0.74
C LEU A 222 23.70 -2.78 1.12
N PHE A 223 23.53 -3.13 2.40
CA PHE A 223 22.29 -3.71 2.91
C PHE A 223 21.13 -2.71 2.90
N ALA A 224 21.34 -1.47 3.33
CA ALA A 224 20.32 -0.41 3.33
C ALA A 224 19.84 -0.09 1.91
N ASN A 225 20.77 0.13 0.96
CA ASN A 225 20.42 0.41 -0.43
C ASN A 225 19.67 -0.76 -1.09
N SER A 226 20.16 -1.99 -0.90
CA SER A 226 19.51 -3.17 -1.50
C SER A 226 18.15 -3.45 -0.85
N GLY A 227 18.02 -3.17 0.45
CA GLY A 227 16.77 -3.28 1.19
C GLY A 227 15.74 -2.24 0.74
N ALA A 228 16.13 -0.97 0.66
CA ALA A 228 15.27 0.11 0.18
C ALA A 228 14.76 -0.15 -1.24
N CYS A 229 15.67 -0.43 -2.20
CA CYS A 229 15.28 -0.77 -3.57
C CYS A 229 14.32 -1.97 -3.63
N GLY A 230 14.52 -2.99 -2.78
CA GLY A 230 13.65 -4.16 -2.71
C GLY A 230 12.27 -3.83 -2.16
N VAL A 231 12.17 -3.00 -1.12
CA VAL A 231 10.88 -2.60 -0.54
C VAL A 231 10.11 -1.69 -1.48
N VAL A 232 10.75 -0.69 -2.09
CA VAL A 232 10.11 0.21 -3.08
C VAL A 232 9.62 -0.59 -4.29
N PHE A 233 10.44 -1.52 -4.80
CA PHE A 233 10.04 -2.38 -5.91
C PHE A 233 8.86 -3.28 -5.54
N ALA A 234 8.86 -3.86 -4.33
CA ALA A 234 7.76 -4.66 -3.84
C ALA A 234 6.47 -3.83 -3.65
N ALA A 235 6.56 -2.63 -3.08
CA ALA A 235 5.42 -1.72 -2.93
C ALA A 235 4.86 -1.32 -4.30
N ALA A 236 5.73 -0.99 -5.26
CA ALA A 236 5.31 -0.64 -6.61
C ALA A 236 4.58 -1.79 -7.33
N ILE A 237 5.09 -3.02 -7.25
CA ILE A 237 4.52 -4.17 -7.99
C ILE A 237 3.35 -4.83 -7.27
N PHE A 238 3.41 -4.98 -5.95
CA PHE A 238 2.42 -5.77 -5.21
C PHE A 238 1.33 -4.93 -4.55
N LEU A 239 1.54 -3.62 -4.37
CA LEU A 239 0.55 -2.74 -3.75
C LEU A 239 0.02 -1.73 -4.78
N LEU A 240 0.89 -0.89 -5.34
CA LEU A 240 0.46 0.21 -6.20
C LEU A 240 -0.05 -0.26 -7.57
N MET A 241 0.62 -1.24 -8.17
CA MET A 241 0.26 -1.69 -9.52
C MET A 241 -1.12 -2.36 -9.59
N PRO A 242 -1.47 -3.35 -8.74
CA PRO A 242 -2.79 -3.97 -8.77
C PRO A 242 -3.91 -2.97 -8.48
N GLU A 243 -3.74 -2.14 -7.44
CA GLU A 243 -4.70 -1.10 -7.06
C GLU A 243 -4.90 -0.09 -8.20
N SER A 244 -3.82 0.34 -8.86
CA SER A 244 -3.91 1.27 -9.99
C SER A 244 -4.67 0.68 -11.18
N MET A 245 -4.59 -0.63 -11.41
CA MET A 245 -5.31 -1.29 -12.50
C MET A 245 -6.81 -1.33 -12.20
N GLU A 246 -7.18 -1.65 -10.96
CA GLU A 246 -8.56 -1.66 -10.51
C GLU A 246 -9.18 -0.25 -10.59
N LEU A 247 -8.51 0.75 -9.99
CA LEU A 247 -8.97 2.14 -9.98
C LEU A 247 -9.08 2.76 -11.37
N VAL A 248 -8.14 2.46 -12.28
CA VAL A 248 -8.19 2.96 -13.65
C VAL A 248 -9.28 2.27 -14.47
N SER A 249 -9.63 1.03 -14.14
CA SER A 249 -10.69 0.28 -14.81
C SER A 249 -12.10 0.67 -14.38
N ALA A 250 -12.25 1.30 -13.20
CA ALA A 250 -13.54 1.71 -12.67
C ALA A 250 -14.31 2.62 -13.65
N GLY A 251 -15.45 2.13 -14.14
CA GLY A 251 -16.34 2.85 -15.05
C GLY A 251 -15.83 3.03 -16.49
N LYS A 252 -14.79 2.28 -16.91
CA LYS A 252 -14.22 2.37 -18.27
C LYS A 252 -14.23 1.03 -19.00
N GLU A 253 -14.26 1.08 -20.33
CA GLU A 253 -14.02 -0.12 -21.16
C GLU A 253 -12.57 -0.60 -21.00
N GLU A 254 -12.36 -1.91 -21.06
CA GLU A 254 -11.05 -2.57 -20.83
C GLU A 254 -9.92 -1.95 -21.67
N GLY A 255 -10.20 -1.64 -22.95
CA GLY A 255 -9.22 -1.02 -23.85
C GLY A 255 -8.82 0.40 -23.46
N GLU A 256 -9.76 1.19 -22.92
CA GLU A 256 -9.49 2.54 -22.44
C GLU A 256 -8.71 2.51 -21.12
N ALA A 257 -9.12 1.63 -20.20
CA ALA A 257 -8.43 1.43 -18.93
C ALA A 257 -6.97 1.00 -19.15
N ALA A 258 -6.74 -0.01 -19.99
CA ALA A 258 -5.39 -0.46 -20.35
C ALA A 258 -4.56 0.64 -21.02
N GLY A 259 -5.18 1.47 -21.86
CA GLY A 259 -4.53 2.61 -22.51
C GLY A 259 -4.07 3.68 -21.51
N VAL A 260 -4.93 4.08 -20.57
CA VAL A 260 -4.62 5.07 -19.54
C VAL A 260 -3.52 4.55 -18.60
N TRP A 261 -3.65 3.31 -18.14
CA TRP A 261 -2.65 2.66 -17.29
C TRP A 261 -1.29 2.56 -17.99
N GLY A 262 -1.26 2.06 -19.22
CA GLY A 262 -0.04 1.94 -20.01
C GLY A 262 0.62 3.29 -20.29
N ALA A 263 -0.17 4.33 -20.58
CA ALA A 263 0.31 5.69 -20.75
C ALA A 263 0.93 6.26 -19.46
N ALA A 264 0.35 5.97 -18.29
CA ALA A 264 0.88 6.40 -17.00
C ALA A 264 2.24 5.76 -16.69
N VAL A 265 2.39 4.44 -16.91
CA VAL A 265 3.66 3.72 -16.72
C VAL A 265 4.75 4.27 -17.64
N ILE A 266 4.43 4.45 -18.93
CA ILE A 266 5.36 5.02 -19.91
C ILE A 266 5.71 6.47 -19.54
N GLY A 267 4.72 7.25 -19.09
CA GLY A 267 4.89 8.62 -18.61
C GLY A 267 5.87 8.70 -17.44
N GLY A 268 5.76 7.80 -16.46
CA GLY A 268 6.69 7.71 -15.33
C GLY A 268 8.12 7.40 -15.77
N TRP A 269 8.31 6.47 -16.71
CA TRP A 269 9.63 6.15 -17.24
C TRP A 269 10.27 7.33 -18.00
N PHE A 270 9.49 8.00 -18.86
CA PHE A 270 9.97 9.19 -19.57
C PHE A 270 10.28 10.34 -18.60
N LEU A 271 9.48 10.54 -17.56
CA LEU A 271 9.76 11.53 -16.53
C LEU A 271 11.12 11.28 -15.86
N GLY A 272 11.43 10.02 -15.52
CA GLY A 272 12.74 9.64 -14.98
C GLY A 272 13.90 9.96 -15.93
N VAL A 273 13.75 9.64 -17.22
CA VAL A 273 14.76 9.97 -18.26
C VAL A 273 14.92 11.48 -18.41
N LEU A 274 13.83 12.25 -18.38
CA LEU A 274 13.87 13.71 -18.47
C LEU A 274 14.60 14.33 -17.29
N ILE A 275 14.37 13.82 -16.07
CA ILE A 275 15.06 14.27 -14.85
C ILE A 275 16.56 14.01 -14.97
N ASP A 276 16.96 12.77 -15.28
CA ASP A 276 18.36 12.39 -15.42
C ASP A 276 19.09 13.22 -16.48
N HIS A 277 18.47 13.37 -17.66
CA HIS A 277 19.04 14.14 -18.75
C HIS A 277 19.18 15.63 -18.39
N SER A 278 18.14 16.22 -17.78
CA SER A 278 18.17 17.62 -17.35
C SER A 278 19.28 17.87 -16.32
N CYS A 279 19.43 16.97 -15.34
CA CYS A 279 20.46 17.08 -14.30
C CYS A 279 21.88 16.86 -14.86
N SER A 280 22.03 16.00 -15.85
CA SER A 280 23.27 15.79 -16.59
C SER A 280 23.68 17.04 -17.38
N ILE A 281 22.72 17.69 -18.05
CA ILE A 281 22.98 18.97 -18.76
C ILE A 281 23.41 20.04 -17.76
N VAL A 282 22.76 20.17 -16.60
CA VAL A 282 23.15 21.14 -15.56
C VAL A 282 24.58 20.89 -15.08
N THR A 283 24.94 19.63 -14.83
CA THR A 283 26.29 19.24 -14.42
C THR A 283 27.32 19.64 -15.47
N TRP A 284 27.01 19.37 -16.75
CA TRP A 284 27.85 19.75 -17.88
C TRP A 284 27.99 21.28 -18.03
N MET A 285 26.90 22.04 -17.91
CA MET A 285 26.92 23.50 -17.96
C MET A 285 27.80 24.09 -16.83
N TRP A 286 27.69 23.54 -15.62
CA TRP A 286 28.51 23.96 -14.49
C TRP A 286 29.99 23.64 -14.70
N ALA A 287 30.30 22.47 -15.28
CA ALA A 287 31.66 22.10 -15.65
C ALA A 287 32.27 23.10 -16.65
N GLN A 288 31.50 23.51 -17.66
CA GLN A 288 31.98 24.51 -18.62
C GLN A 288 32.23 25.88 -18.00
N LYS A 289 31.30 26.37 -17.17
CA LYS A 289 31.45 27.67 -16.50
C LYS A 289 32.68 27.68 -15.59
N SER A 290 32.89 26.62 -14.82
CA SER A 290 34.06 26.49 -13.95
C SER A 290 35.38 26.44 -14.73
N ALA A 291 35.41 25.85 -15.92
CA ALA A 291 36.59 25.88 -16.79
C ALA A 291 36.88 27.28 -17.36
N ALA A 292 35.83 28.10 -17.57
CA ALA A 292 35.97 29.48 -18.06
C ALA A 292 36.43 30.47 -16.97
N ASP A 293 36.13 30.19 -15.70
CA ASP A 293 36.47 31.06 -14.56
C ASP A 293 37.89 30.84 -14.00
N VAL A 294 38.69 29.90 -14.54
CA VAL A 294 40.09 29.70 -14.14
C VAL A 294 40.93 30.89 -14.65
N PRO A 295 41.53 31.70 -13.76
CA PRO A 295 42.39 32.82 -14.18
C PRO A 295 43.60 32.30 -14.98
N GLN A 296 43.87 32.91 -16.13
CA GLN A 296 45.10 32.69 -16.89
C GLN A 296 46.31 33.39 -16.23
N ASP A 297 46.53 33.21 -14.94
CA ASP A 297 47.73 33.76 -14.28
C ASP A 297 48.84 32.69 -14.29
N GLU A 298 49.73 32.87 -15.27
CA GLU A 298 51.13 32.45 -15.33
C GLU A 298 51.48 30.97 -15.07
N CYS A 299 51.38 30.15 -16.12
CA CYS A 299 52.36 29.07 -16.31
C CYS A 299 53.61 29.64 -17.00
N GLU A 300 54.47 30.33 -16.25
CA GLU A 300 55.86 30.53 -16.69
C GLU A 300 56.61 29.20 -16.58
N CYS A 301 56.77 28.52 -17.72
CA CYS A 301 57.72 27.43 -17.85
C CYS A 301 59.15 27.99 -17.76
N ASN A 302 59.72 28.08 -16.55
CA ASN A 302 61.14 28.35 -16.42
C ASN A 302 61.91 27.01 -16.32
N GLY A 303 62.52 26.64 -17.44
CA GLY A 303 63.35 25.45 -17.56
C GLY A 303 64.57 25.52 -16.65
N LYS A 304 64.73 24.50 -15.81
CA LYS A 304 66.04 24.04 -15.31
C LYS A 304 66.06 22.52 -15.23
N GLU A 305 66.90 21.93 -16.06
CA GLU A 305 67.37 20.55 -15.96
C GLU A 305 67.95 20.27 -14.57
N VAL A 306 67.64 19.11 -13.96
CA VAL A 306 68.61 18.34 -13.14
C VAL A 306 68.28 16.84 -13.18
N ALA A 307 69.17 16.13 -13.88
CA ALA A 307 69.80 14.83 -13.63
C ALA A 307 68.98 13.51 -13.51
N GLU A 308 69.45 12.57 -14.33
CA GLU A 308 69.27 11.12 -14.35
C GLU A 308 69.42 10.42 -12.98
N ALA A 309 68.59 9.40 -12.76
CA ALA A 309 69.02 8.14 -12.18
C ALA A 309 68.33 6.97 -12.90
N ARG A 310 69.16 6.14 -13.53
CA ARG A 310 68.85 4.85 -14.18
C ARG A 310 68.13 3.89 -13.24
N ASP A 311 67.08 3.23 -13.74
CA ASP A 311 67.11 1.79 -14.02
C ASP A 311 66.01 1.42 -15.05
N PRO A 312 66.28 0.53 -16.02
CA PRO A 312 65.32 0.11 -17.03
C PRO A 312 64.49 -1.09 -16.55
N GLU A 313 63.38 -1.37 -17.25
CA GLU A 313 62.49 -2.55 -17.11
C GLU A 313 61.33 -2.29 -16.13
N ILE A 314 60.13 -1.93 -16.58
CA ILE A 314 59.22 -2.70 -17.45
C ILE A 314 58.36 -1.73 -18.26
N ALA A 315 58.38 -1.87 -19.58
CA ALA A 315 57.46 -1.18 -20.48
C ALA A 315 56.03 -1.73 -20.29
N VAL A 316 55.15 -0.97 -19.63
CA VAL A 316 53.70 -1.19 -19.71
C VAL A 316 53.12 -0.19 -20.70
N ASN A 317 52.65 -0.73 -21.81
CA ASN A 317 52.00 -0.07 -22.93
C ASN A 317 50.73 0.70 -22.48
N PRO A 318 50.57 2.01 -22.74
CA PRO A 318 49.34 2.73 -22.43
C PRO A 318 48.39 2.62 -23.62
N SER A 319 47.66 1.51 -23.70
CA SER A 319 46.50 1.39 -24.58
C SER A 319 45.34 0.75 -23.83
N SER A 320 44.86 1.44 -22.80
CA SER A 320 43.44 1.40 -22.48
C SER A 320 42.88 2.82 -22.65
N PRO A 321 41.68 3.00 -23.23
CA PRO A 321 40.95 4.24 -23.08
C PRO A 321 40.75 4.40 -21.57
N GLN A 322 41.51 5.31 -20.95
CA GLN A 322 41.20 5.72 -19.59
C GLN A 322 39.79 6.30 -19.64
N GLU A 323 38.85 5.64 -18.96
CA GLU A 323 37.55 6.23 -18.68
C GLU A 323 37.79 7.64 -18.18
N PRO A 324 37.05 8.65 -18.69
CA PRO A 324 37.21 10.00 -18.23
C PRO A 324 36.87 9.98 -16.73
N LYS A 325 37.91 10.09 -15.89
CA LYS A 325 37.72 10.39 -14.47
C LYS A 325 36.97 11.71 -14.46
N ILE A 326 35.67 11.64 -14.20
CA ILE A 326 34.83 12.81 -13.96
C ILE A 326 35.50 13.53 -12.80
N THR A 327 36.24 14.58 -13.12
CA THR A 327 36.93 15.41 -12.15
C THR A 327 35.84 16.01 -11.28
N LEU A 328 35.74 15.55 -10.03
CA LEU A 328 34.92 16.17 -9.01
C LEU A 328 35.27 17.66 -9.01
N ILE A 329 34.36 18.51 -9.49
CA ILE A 329 34.55 19.95 -9.45
C ILE A 329 34.58 20.32 -7.96
N GLU A 330 35.76 20.67 -7.45
CA GLU A 330 35.94 21.00 -6.04
C GLU A 330 34.87 22.01 -5.59
N GLY A 331 33.98 21.56 -4.70
CA GLY A 331 32.98 22.41 -4.06
C GLY A 331 31.58 22.44 -4.69
N ARG A 332 31.27 21.69 -5.76
CA ARG A 332 29.90 21.56 -6.29
C ARG A 332 29.42 20.12 -6.38
N ALA A 333 28.16 19.90 -6.01
CA ALA A 333 27.52 18.59 -6.08
C ALA A 333 27.33 18.13 -7.53
N GLN A 334 27.55 16.85 -7.81
CA GLN A 334 27.28 16.23 -9.11
C GLN A 334 25.77 16.03 -9.25
N MET A 335 25.09 16.94 -9.95
CA MET A 335 23.64 16.87 -10.14
C MET A 335 23.21 15.66 -10.97
N SER A 336 24.06 15.14 -11.85
CA SER A 336 23.81 13.87 -12.57
C SER A 336 23.65 12.67 -11.64
N ILE A 337 24.13 12.75 -10.40
CA ILE A 337 23.93 11.71 -9.36
C ILE A 337 22.87 12.17 -8.36
N ALA A 338 22.98 13.40 -7.86
CA ALA A 338 22.08 13.91 -6.83
C ALA A 338 20.65 14.15 -7.31
N GLY A 339 20.48 14.57 -8.57
CA GLY A 339 19.18 14.91 -9.14
C GLY A 339 18.22 13.72 -9.15
N PRO A 340 18.58 12.59 -9.77
CA PRO A 340 17.74 11.39 -9.77
C PRO A 340 17.36 10.91 -8.37
N VAL A 341 18.28 11.01 -7.40
CA VAL A 341 18.01 10.67 -5.99
C VAL A 341 16.97 11.62 -5.39
N ILE A 342 17.22 12.93 -5.42
CA ILE A 342 16.35 13.95 -4.81
C ILE A 342 14.96 13.93 -5.44
N PHE A 343 14.87 13.95 -6.77
CA PHE A 343 13.57 13.98 -7.45
C PHE A 343 12.86 12.63 -7.36
N GLY A 344 13.58 11.51 -7.40
CA GLY A 344 13.02 10.18 -7.19
C GLY A 344 12.37 10.07 -5.81
N ASP A 345 13.10 10.47 -4.78
CA ASP A 345 12.63 10.52 -3.40
C ASP A 345 11.43 11.47 -3.22
N MET A 346 11.44 12.65 -3.87
CA MET A 346 10.28 13.55 -3.89
C MET A 346 9.01 12.87 -4.42
N PHE A 347 9.09 12.21 -5.58
CA PHE A 347 7.93 11.56 -6.18
C PHE A 347 7.48 10.31 -5.41
N HIS A 348 8.42 9.61 -4.77
CA HIS A 348 8.11 8.48 -3.91
C HIS A 348 7.33 8.92 -2.67
N ASN A 349 7.86 9.92 -1.95
CA ASN A 349 7.20 10.47 -0.78
C ASN A 349 5.84 11.08 -1.10
N LEU A 350 5.66 11.66 -2.29
CA LEU A 350 4.35 12.09 -2.78
C LEU A 350 3.37 10.91 -2.94
N ALA A 351 3.82 9.81 -3.53
CA ALA A 351 3.00 8.61 -3.69
C ALA A 351 2.61 8.02 -2.32
N ASP A 352 3.54 7.99 -1.38
CA ASP A 352 3.28 7.56 0.00
C ASP A 352 2.29 8.48 0.72
N GLY A 353 2.42 9.80 0.51
CA GLY A 353 1.43 10.79 0.97
C GLY A 353 0.03 10.51 0.43
N PHE A 354 -0.11 10.12 -0.85
CA PHE A 354 -1.39 9.71 -1.41
C PHE A 354 -1.92 8.40 -0.79
N VAL A 355 -1.06 7.41 -0.57
CA VAL A 355 -1.44 6.14 0.07
C VAL A 355 -1.89 6.38 1.50
N LEU A 356 -1.16 7.19 2.28
CA LEU A 356 -1.56 7.59 3.62
C LEU A 356 -2.85 8.40 3.59
N GLY A 357 -2.98 9.34 2.66
CA GLY A 357 -4.21 10.11 2.45
C GLY A 357 -5.41 9.22 2.19
N ALA A 358 -5.27 8.19 1.34
CA ALA A 358 -6.30 7.20 1.08
C ALA A 358 -6.59 6.33 2.33
N ALA A 359 -5.55 5.89 3.04
CA ALA A 359 -5.69 5.08 4.25
C ALA A 359 -6.39 5.85 5.39
N PHE A 360 -6.07 7.13 5.60
CA PHE A 360 -6.75 7.99 6.57
C PHE A 360 -8.10 8.52 6.07
N LYS A 361 -8.36 8.48 4.77
CA LYS A 361 -9.72 8.69 4.25
C LYS A 361 -10.63 7.49 4.55
N SER A 362 -10.05 6.30 4.79
CA SER A 362 -10.82 5.14 5.25
C SER A 362 -11.39 5.34 6.66
N CYS A 363 -12.47 4.61 6.98
CA CYS A 363 -13.13 4.67 8.28
C CYS A 363 -12.43 3.85 9.38
N ASP A 364 -11.25 3.26 9.12
CA ASP A 364 -10.47 2.51 10.12
C ASP A 364 -9.17 3.26 10.51
N PRO A 365 -9.15 3.96 11.66
CA PRO A 365 -7.93 4.58 12.19
C PRO A 365 -6.80 3.58 12.48
N SER A 366 -7.12 2.34 12.82
CA SER A 366 -6.13 1.30 13.10
C SER A 366 -5.44 0.84 11.82
N PHE A 367 -6.19 0.67 10.73
CA PHE A 367 -5.64 0.44 9.40
C PHE A 367 -4.75 1.60 8.96
N ALA A 368 -5.20 2.85 9.08
CA ALA A 368 -4.42 4.03 8.74
C ALA A 368 -3.09 4.10 9.53
N MET A 369 -3.13 3.77 10.83
CA MET A 369 -1.93 3.69 11.67
C MET A 369 -1.00 2.53 11.28
N LYS A 370 -1.54 1.38 10.85
CA LYS A 370 -0.73 0.26 10.34
C LYS A 370 0.01 0.65 9.06
N ILE A 371 -0.69 1.29 8.11
CA ILE A 371 -0.07 1.81 6.89
C ILE A 371 1.01 2.83 7.24
N THR A 372 0.73 3.78 8.15
CA THR A 372 1.72 4.75 8.65
C THR A 372 2.97 4.08 9.20
N LEU A 373 2.83 3.02 10.00
CA LEU A 373 3.96 2.30 10.59
C LEU A 373 4.77 1.54 9.53
N VAL A 374 4.10 0.90 8.57
CA VAL A 374 4.76 0.18 7.46
C VAL A 374 5.50 1.16 6.56
N THR A 375 4.89 2.32 6.25
CA THR A 375 5.53 3.42 5.50
C THR A 375 6.77 3.91 6.24
N MET A 376 6.63 4.27 7.51
CA MET A 376 7.76 4.70 8.34
C MET A 376 8.89 3.65 8.38
N ALA A 377 8.57 2.35 8.40
CA ALA A 377 9.56 1.29 8.47
C ALA A 377 10.44 1.19 7.20
N HIS A 378 9.91 1.53 6.03
CA HIS A 378 10.66 1.47 4.77
C HIS A 378 11.27 2.80 4.33
N GLU A 379 10.78 3.91 4.87
CA GLU A 379 11.41 5.22 4.71
C GLU A 379 12.77 5.30 5.45
N VAL A 380 12.92 4.67 6.63
CA VAL A 380 14.20 4.63 7.37
C VAL A 380 15.39 4.17 6.50
N PRO A 381 15.35 2.99 5.83
CA PRO A 381 16.46 2.55 5.00
C PRO A 381 16.63 3.37 3.71
N GLN A 382 15.54 3.88 3.13
CA GLN A 382 15.57 4.70 1.91
C GLN A 382 16.28 6.04 2.15
N GLU A 383 15.83 6.79 3.14
CA GLU A 383 16.39 8.09 3.51
C GLU A 383 17.87 7.98 3.91
N LEU A 384 18.25 6.88 4.58
CA LEU A 384 19.65 6.59 4.90
C LEU A 384 20.51 6.34 3.65
N ALA A 385 19.96 5.61 2.66
CA ALA A 385 20.64 5.33 1.40
C ALA A 385 20.88 6.62 0.60
N ASP A 386 19.85 7.45 0.47
CA ASP A 386 19.88 8.68 -0.32
C ASP A 386 20.86 9.68 0.26
N PHE A 387 20.84 9.90 1.57
CA PHE A 387 21.82 10.74 2.25
C PHE A 387 23.26 10.29 1.96
N MET A 388 23.52 8.99 2.02
CA MET A 388 24.86 8.45 1.80
C MET A 388 25.31 8.59 0.34
N ILE A 389 24.40 8.44 -0.62
CA ILE A 389 24.68 8.71 -2.03
C ILE A 389 24.99 10.19 -2.24
N LEU A 390 24.23 11.10 -1.63
CA LEU A 390 24.44 12.54 -1.72
C LEU A 390 25.81 12.96 -1.16
N VAL A 391 26.22 12.39 -0.02
CA VAL A 391 27.53 12.69 0.61
C VAL A 391 28.69 12.05 -0.14
N HIS A 392 28.64 10.74 -0.39
CA HIS A 392 29.81 9.98 -0.86
C HIS A 392 29.95 9.93 -2.37
N HIS A 393 28.84 9.97 -3.12
CA HIS A 393 28.87 9.88 -4.58
C HIS A 393 28.61 11.22 -5.25
N ALA A 394 27.64 12.00 -4.77
CA ALA A 394 27.38 13.32 -5.34
C ALA A 394 28.30 14.42 -4.80
N GLY A 395 29.03 14.17 -3.71
CA GLY A 395 30.01 15.10 -3.15
C GLY A 395 29.41 16.27 -2.36
N MET A 396 28.17 16.14 -1.86
CA MET A 396 27.56 17.16 -1.01
C MET A 396 28.17 17.16 0.40
N ASN A 397 28.29 18.34 1.01
CA ASN A 397 28.53 18.43 2.44
C ASN A 397 27.36 17.76 3.19
N TRP A 398 27.65 17.02 4.25
CA TRP A 398 26.65 16.27 5.04
C TRP A 398 25.48 17.15 5.52
N LYS A 399 25.71 18.43 5.84
CA LYS A 399 24.64 19.35 6.23
C LYS A 399 23.68 19.65 5.07
N LEU A 400 24.23 19.81 3.87
CA LEU A 400 23.44 20.07 2.67
C LEU A 400 22.69 18.80 2.26
N ALA A 401 23.37 17.64 2.29
CA ALA A 401 22.76 16.35 2.00
C ALA A 401 21.56 16.08 2.93
N ALA A 402 21.73 16.25 4.24
CA ALA A 402 20.66 16.13 5.23
C ALA A 402 19.48 17.06 4.95
N LEU A 403 19.76 18.32 4.61
CA LEU A 403 18.72 19.30 4.32
C LEU A 403 17.94 18.95 3.05
N VAL A 404 18.62 18.58 1.96
CA VAL A 404 17.92 18.27 0.70
C VAL A 404 17.12 16.97 0.78
N ASN A 405 17.60 15.97 1.53
CA ASN A 405 16.86 14.73 1.83
C ASN A 405 15.57 15.02 2.61
N PHE A 406 15.68 15.82 3.68
CA PHE A 406 14.52 16.23 4.46
C PHE A 406 13.52 17.02 3.60
N LEU A 407 14.01 17.92 2.75
CA LEU A 407 13.16 18.73 1.87
C LEU A 407 12.53 17.91 0.74
N SER A 408 13.16 16.83 0.26
CA SER A 408 12.54 15.92 -0.71
C SER A 408 11.40 15.14 -0.07
N GLY A 409 11.58 14.66 1.16
CA GLY A 409 10.53 14.00 1.94
C GLY A 409 9.31 14.88 2.25
N MET A 410 9.50 16.19 2.44
CA MET A 410 8.40 17.13 2.73
C MET A 410 7.30 17.17 1.67
N LEU A 411 7.55 16.72 0.43
CA LEU A 411 6.50 16.67 -0.59
C LEU A 411 5.39 15.66 -0.24
N GLY A 412 5.68 14.63 0.55
CA GLY A 412 4.66 13.69 1.02
C GLY A 412 3.65 14.28 2.00
N CYS A 413 3.93 15.46 2.57
CA CYS A 413 3.01 16.18 3.46
C CYS A 413 2.07 17.15 2.70
N ALA A 414 2.21 17.29 1.39
CA ALA A 414 1.45 18.22 0.55
C ALA A 414 0.17 17.57 0.02
#